data_AF-A0A7K6MIL9-F1
#
_entry.id   AF-A0A7K6MIL9-F1
#
_cell.length_a   1.000
_cell.length_b   1.000
_cell.length_c   1.000
_cell.angle_alpha   90.00
_cell.angle_beta   90.00
_cell.angle_gamma   90.00
#
_symmetry.space_group_name_H-M   'P 1'
#
loop_
_entity.id
_entity.type
_entity.pdbx_description
1 polymer ?
#
loop_
_entity_poly.entity_id
_entity_poly.type
_entity_poly.pdbx_seq_one_letter_code
_entity_poly.pdbx_strand_id
1 'polypeptide(L)'
;EKAVNLKKDLAEMQEWMTQAEEEYLEKDFEYKSPEELENAVEEMKRAKEDVLQKEVRVKILKDNIKMLATKVPSSGQDLATELNVVLENYQLLCNRIRGKCHTLEEVWSCWIELLQYLDLETAWLNNLEERVQMTGNLPDKLDAVNDALESLESVLRHPADNRTQIRELGQTLIDGGILDDIISEKLEAFNARYEELSHL
;
A
#
# COMPACT_ATOMS: atom_id res chain seq x y z
N GLU A 1 -38.83 -27.99 3.55
CA GLU A 1 -38.30 -27.04 4.55
C GLU A 1 -36.78 -26.94 4.52
N LYS A 2 -36.01 -27.99 4.89
CA LYS A 2 -34.53 -27.94 4.90
C LYS A 2 -33.87 -27.50 3.58
N ALA A 3 -34.33 -28.02 2.43
CA ALA A 3 -33.80 -27.62 1.12
C ALA A 3 -34.11 -26.15 0.76
N VAL A 4 -35.29 -25.64 1.18
CA VAL A 4 -35.71 -24.26 0.95
C VAL A 4 -34.87 -23.30 1.79
N ASN A 5 -34.57 -23.67 3.04
CA ASN A 5 -33.70 -22.86 3.91
C ASN A 5 -32.27 -22.79 3.34
N LEU A 6 -31.70 -23.91 2.90
CA LEU A 6 -30.36 -23.92 2.28
C LEU A 6 -30.31 -23.08 1.00
N LYS A 7 -31.38 -23.09 0.20
CA LYS A 7 -31.48 -22.22 -0.98
C LYS A 7 -31.48 -20.73 -0.60
N LYS A 8 -32.19 -20.37 0.47
CA LYS A 8 -32.17 -19.00 1.00
C LYS A 8 -30.77 -18.62 1.50
N ASP A 9 -30.11 -19.50 2.25
CA ASP A 9 -28.78 -19.23 2.77
C ASP A 9 -27.73 -19.04 1.66
N LEU A 10 -27.87 -19.77 0.54
CA LEU A 10 -27.04 -19.58 -0.67
C LEU A 10 -27.30 -18.22 -1.32
N ALA A 11 -28.56 -17.82 -1.47
CA ALA A 11 -28.92 -16.52 -2.03
C ALA A 11 -28.38 -15.36 -1.16
N GLU A 12 -28.51 -15.47 0.16
CA GLU A 12 -27.94 -14.49 1.10
C GLU A 12 -26.40 -14.41 1.00
N MET A 13 -25.73 -15.55 0.75
CA MET A 13 -24.28 -15.55 0.54
C MET A 13 -23.90 -14.86 -0.78
N GLN A 14 -24.69 -15.08 -1.85
CA GLN A 14 -24.47 -14.40 -3.14
C GLN A 14 -24.65 -12.90 -3.02
N GLU A 15 -25.75 -12.45 -2.41
CA GLU A 15 -26.03 -11.04 -2.19
C GLU A 15 -24.92 -10.36 -1.38
N TRP A 16 -24.46 -11.01 -0.31
CA TRP A 16 -23.34 -10.49 0.47
C TRP A 16 -22.05 -10.38 -0.36
N MET A 17 -21.75 -11.36 -1.22
CA MET A 17 -20.57 -11.28 -2.10
C MET A 17 -20.67 -10.12 -3.07
N THR A 18 -21.84 -9.89 -3.67
CA THR A 18 -22.07 -8.73 -4.56
C THR A 18 -21.84 -7.42 -3.82
N GLN A 19 -22.39 -7.27 -2.61
CA GLN A 19 -22.17 -6.07 -1.79
C GLN A 19 -20.68 -5.86 -1.46
N ALA A 20 -19.96 -6.93 -1.11
CA ALA A 20 -18.53 -6.85 -0.83
C ALA A 20 -17.69 -6.50 -2.08
N GLU A 21 -18.11 -6.93 -3.28
CA GLU A 21 -17.48 -6.52 -4.53
C GLU A 21 -17.69 -5.03 -4.80
N GLU A 22 -18.92 -4.54 -4.67
CA GLU A 22 -19.28 -3.13 -4.85
C GLU A 22 -18.52 -2.24 -3.85
N GLU A 23 -18.50 -2.62 -2.56
CA GLU A 23 -17.88 -1.83 -1.50
C GLU A 23 -16.36 -1.77 -1.62
N TYR A 24 -15.69 -2.92 -1.82
CA TYR A 24 -14.23 -3.00 -1.70
C TYR A 24 -13.49 -2.99 -3.03
N LEU A 25 -14.10 -3.45 -4.12
CA LEU A 25 -13.38 -3.69 -5.37
C LEU A 25 -13.67 -2.67 -6.47
N GLU A 26 -14.84 -2.03 -6.50
CA GLU A 26 -15.21 -1.07 -7.55
C GLU A 26 -14.50 0.28 -7.46
N LYS A 27 -13.98 0.66 -6.28
CA LYS A 27 -13.24 1.91 -6.12
C LYS A 27 -11.90 1.87 -6.87
N ASP A 28 -11.68 2.86 -7.72
CA ASP A 28 -10.43 3.04 -8.48
C ASP A 28 -9.22 3.35 -7.58
N PHE A 29 -8.02 3.08 -8.10
CA PHE A 29 -6.75 3.42 -7.45
C PHE A 29 -6.37 4.88 -7.73
N GLU A 30 -7.00 5.81 -7.01
CA GLU A 30 -6.63 7.23 -7.04
C GLU A 30 -6.77 7.81 -5.64
N TYR A 31 -5.65 8.24 -5.06
CA TYR A 31 -5.59 8.80 -3.70
C TYR A 31 -4.80 10.09 -3.74
N LYS A 32 -5.40 11.19 -3.29
CA LYS A 32 -4.82 12.53 -3.37
C LYS A 32 -4.18 12.97 -2.06
N SER A 33 -4.49 12.31 -0.95
CA SER A 33 -3.87 12.58 0.35
C SER A 33 -3.35 11.32 1.05
N PRO A 34 -2.32 11.43 1.91
CA PRO A 34 -1.81 10.30 2.68
C PRO A 34 -2.89 9.66 3.55
N GLU A 35 -3.81 10.46 4.10
CA GLU A 35 -4.93 9.97 4.91
C GLU A 35 -5.90 9.15 4.06
N GLU A 36 -6.18 9.55 2.81
CA GLU A 36 -7.00 8.77 1.89
C GLU A 36 -6.37 7.41 1.59
N LEU A 37 -5.06 7.40 1.33
CA LEU A 37 -4.31 6.17 1.06
C LEU A 37 -4.27 5.25 2.30
N GLU A 38 -3.99 5.80 3.48
CA GLU A 38 -3.97 5.05 4.75
C GLU A 38 -5.34 4.43 5.04
N ASN A 39 -6.41 5.22 4.88
CA ASN A 39 -7.78 4.75 5.07
C ASN A 39 -8.12 3.60 4.11
N ALA A 40 -7.67 3.68 2.86
CA ALA A 40 -7.88 2.61 1.88
C ALA A 40 -7.13 1.31 2.26
N VAL A 41 -5.92 1.42 2.79
CA VAL A 41 -5.17 0.28 3.32
C VAL A 41 -5.91 -0.37 4.48
N GLU A 42 -6.40 0.43 5.43
CA GLU A 42 -7.15 -0.07 6.59
C GLU A 42 -8.51 -0.68 6.19
N GLU A 43 -9.21 -0.08 5.22
CA GLU A 43 -10.44 -0.64 4.66
C GLU A 43 -10.19 -2.01 4.02
N MET A 44 -9.12 -2.17 3.24
CA MET A 44 -8.78 -3.47 2.66
C MET A 44 -8.34 -4.51 3.69
N LYS A 45 -7.72 -4.11 4.80
CA LYS A 45 -7.44 -5.02 5.93
C LYS A 45 -8.73 -5.51 6.57
N ARG A 46 -9.73 -4.65 6.74
CA ARG A 46 -11.07 -5.04 7.21
C ARG A 46 -11.75 -5.98 6.22
N ALA A 47 -11.70 -5.67 4.92
CA ALA A 47 -12.24 -6.53 3.87
C ALA A 47 -11.64 -7.95 3.92
N LYS A 48 -10.33 -8.08 4.18
CA LYS A 48 -9.65 -9.38 4.37
C LYS A 48 -10.20 -10.15 5.57
N GLU A 49 -10.47 -9.47 6.67
CA GLU A 49 -11.06 -10.09 7.86
C GLU A 49 -12.52 -10.50 7.61
N ASP A 50 -13.32 -9.64 6.96
CA ASP A 50 -14.72 -9.91 6.65
C ASP A 50 -14.87 -11.16 5.77
N VAL A 51 -14.07 -11.27 4.70
CA VAL A 51 -14.10 -12.49 3.87
C VAL A 51 -13.66 -13.71 4.65
N LEU A 52 -12.64 -13.60 5.51
CA LEU A 52 -12.15 -14.71 6.33
C LEU A 52 -13.23 -15.21 7.30
N GLN A 53 -13.99 -14.30 7.93
CA GLN A 53 -15.07 -14.66 8.83
C GLN A 53 -16.21 -15.43 8.14
N LYS A 54 -16.41 -15.25 6.83
CA LYS A 54 -17.42 -16.01 6.08
C LYS A 54 -17.02 -17.45 5.77
N GLU A 55 -15.75 -17.85 5.93
CA GLU A 55 -15.29 -19.22 5.64
C GLU A 55 -16.08 -20.27 6.43
N VAL A 56 -16.40 -19.99 7.69
CA VAL A 56 -17.18 -20.89 8.54
C VAL A 56 -18.58 -21.09 7.98
N ARG A 57 -19.25 -20.01 7.55
CA ARG A 57 -20.59 -20.09 6.94
C ARG A 57 -20.56 -20.88 5.64
N VAL A 58 -19.57 -20.64 4.78
CA VAL A 58 -19.36 -21.38 3.53
C VAL A 58 -19.15 -22.88 3.78
N LYS A 59 -18.35 -23.23 4.80
CA LYS A 59 -18.11 -24.62 5.19
C LYS A 59 -19.39 -25.31 5.70
N ILE A 60 -20.15 -24.64 6.55
CA ILE A 60 -21.44 -25.15 7.06
C ILE A 60 -22.42 -25.39 5.92
N LEU A 61 -22.53 -24.45 4.96
CA LEU A 61 -23.39 -24.61 3.78
C LEU A 61 -22.99 -25.82 2.95
N LYS A 62 -21.69 -25.97 2.69
CA LYS A 62 -21.12 -27.10 1.96
C LYS A 62 -21.44 -28.44 2.61
N ASP A 63 -21.22 -28.56 3.92
CA ASP A 63 -21.44 -29.81 4.65
C ASP A 63 -22.94 -30.15 4.72
N ASN A 64 -23.81 -29.16 4.93
CA ASN A 64 -25.25 -29.36 4.98
C ASN A 64 -25.85 -29.81 3.64
N ILE A 65 -25.41 -29.22 2.53
CA ILE A 65 -25.87 -29.57 1.18
C ILE A 65 -25.34 -30.96 0.80
N LYS A 66 -24.08 -31.27 1.11
CA LYS A 66 -23.52 -32.62 0.91
C LYS A 66 -24.31 -33.68 1.68
N MET A 67 -24.69 -33.40 2.93
CA MET A 67 -25.55 -34.29 3.72
C MET A 67 -26.96 -34.42 3.16
N LEU A 68 -27.52 -33.36 2.57
CA LEU A 68 -28.84 -33.43 1.96
C LEU A 68 -28.81 -34.26 0.67
N ALA A 69 -27.78 -34.11 -0.16
CA ALA A 69 -27.62 -34.85 -1.41
C ALA A 69 -27.51 -36.38 -1.22
N THR A 70 -27.00 -36.85 -0.08
CA THR A 70 -27.00 -38.28 0.24
C THR A 70 -28.38 -38.80 0.63
N LYS A 71 -29.26 -37.95 1.19
CA LYS A 71 -30.60 -38.33 1.65
C LYS A 71 -31.69 -38.13 0.61
N VAL A 72 -31.58 -37.07 -0.20
CA VAL A 72 -32.53 -36.68 -1.24
C VAL A 72 -31.74 -36.27 -2.49
N PRO A 73 -31.42 -37.23 -3.38
CA PRO A 73 -30.49 -36.98 -4.49
C PRO A 73 -30.94 -35.88 -5.45
N SER A 74 -32.22 -35.82 -5.82
CA SER A 74 -32.73 -34.84 -6.78
C SER A 74 -32.59 -33.40 -6.27
N SER A 75 -33.21 -33.06 -5.14
CA SER A 75 -33.11 -31.70 -4.56
C SER A 75 -31.70 -31.36 -4.09
N GLY A 76 -30.90 -32.35 -3.70
CA GLY A 76 -29.51 -32.13 -3.30
C GLY A 76 -28.57 -31.86 -4.46
N GLN A 77 -28.83 -32.40 -5.66
CA GLN A 77 -28.03 -32.13 -6.86
C GLN A 77 -28.22 -30.68 -7.35
N ASP A 78 -29.45 -30.17 -7.34
CA ASP A 78 -29.73 -28.77 -7.72
C ASP A 78 -28.98 -27.81 -6.78
N LEU A 79 -29.10 -28.02 -5.46
CA LEU A 79 -28.40 -27.22 -4.44
C LEU A 79 -26.88 -27.37 -4.50
N ALA A 80 -26.36 -28.54 -4.85
CA ALA A 80 -24.93 -28.74 -5.03
C ALA A 80 -24.39 -27.93 -6.22
N THR A 81 -25.18 -27.79 -7.28
CA THR A 81 -24.83 -26.96 -8.43
C THR A 81 -24.80 -25.48 -8.05
N GLU A 82 -25.83 -24.99 -7.38
CA GLU A 82 -25.87 -23.61 -6.86
C GLU A 82 -24.72 -23.32 -5.87
N LEU A 83 -24.43 -24.27 -4.98
CA LEU A 83 -23.30 -24.18 -4.05
C LEU A 83 -21.96 -24.07 -4.77
N ASN A 84 -21.74 -24.83 -5.85
CA ASN A 84 -20.47 -24.75 -6.58
C ASN A 84 -20.22 -23.34 -7.14
N VAL A 85 -21.26 -22.70 -7.69
CA VAL A 85 -21.18 -21.31 -8.15
C VAL A 85 -20.84 -20.37 -6.99
N VAL A 86 -21.49 -20.54 -5.83
CA VAL A 86 -21.17 -19.75 -4.63
C VAL A 86 -19.72 -19.94 -4.18
N LEU A 87 -19.22 -21.18 -4.20
CA LEU A 87 -17.85 -21.49 -3.80
C LEU A 87 -16.82 -20.87 -4.74
N GLU A 88 -17.05 -20.96 -6.06
CA GLU A 88 -16.17 -20.37 -7.07
C GLU A 88 -16.13 -18.85 -6.93
N ASN A 89 -17.30 -18.20 -6.81
CA ASN A 89 -17.39 -16.75 -6.65
C ASN A 89 -16.75 -16.29 -5.33
N TYR A 90 -16.96 -17.02 -4.24
CA TYR A 90 -16.35 -16.70 -2.95
C TYR A 90 -14.82 -16.78 -3.00
N GLN A 91 -14.28 -17.83 -3.62
CA GLN A 91 -12.83 -17.95 -3.81
C GLN A 91 -12.27 -16.82 -4.69
N LEU A 92 -12.97 -16.45 -5.76
CA LEU A 92 -12.58 -15.34 -6.62
C LEU A 92 -12.56 -14.02 -5.85
N LEU A 93 -13.62 -13.73 -5.08
CA LEU A 93 -13.71 -12.56 -4.21
C LEU A 93 -12.54 -12.50 -3.22
N CYS A 94 -12.29 -13.59 -2.48
CA CYS A 94 -11.16 -13.68 -1.54
C CYS A 94 -9.82 -13.41 -2.23
N ASN A 95 -9.61 -13.93 -3.43
CA ASN A 95 -8.37 -13.72 -4.19
C ASN A 95 -8.23 -12.27 -4.66
N ARG A 96 -9.31 -11.66 -5.15
CA ARG A 96 -9.33 -10.25 -5.59
C ARG A 96 -9.08 -9.30 -4.42
N ILE A 97 -9.76 -9.48 -3.29
CA ILE A 97 -9.56 -8.67 -2.08
C ILE A 97 -8.12 -8.79 -1.56
N ARG A 98 -7.57 -10.02 -1.52
CA ARG A 98 -6.18 -10.23 -1.12
C ARG A 98 -5.19 -9.53 -2.05
N GLY A 99 -5.40 -9.63 -3.36
CA GLY A 99 -4.58 -8.98 -4.37
C GLY A 99 -4.62 -7.46 -4.23
N LYS A 100 -5.81 -6.86 -4.21
CA LYS A 100 -6.00 -5.42 -4.05
C LYS A 100 -5.39 -4.89 -2.75
N CYS A 101 -5.59 -5.61 -1.63
CA CYS A 101 -4.99 -5.25 -0.35
C CYS A 101 -3.46 -5.29 -0.41
N HIS A 102 -2.87 -6.32 -1.01
CA HIS A 102 -1.43 -6.44 -1.12
C HIS A 102 -0.83 -5.29 -1.93
N THR A 103 -1.44 -4.96 -3.07
CA THR A 103 -1.02 -3.81 -3.88
C THR A 103 -1.10 -2.51 -3.09
N LEU A 104 -2.15 -2.28 -2.30
CA LEU A 104 -2.25 -1.09 -1.45
C LEU A 104 -1.20 -1.06 -0.32
N GLU A 105 -0.90 -2.21 0.29
CA GLU A 105 0.19 -2.34 1.27
C GLU A 105 1.56 -2.00 0.63
N GLU A 106 1.81 -2.43 -0.62
CA GLU A 106 3.02 -2.10 -1.37
C GLU A 106 3.11 -0.61 -1.73
N VAL A 107 2.02 -0.02 -2.22
CA VAL A 107 1.94 1.41 -2.54
C VAL A 107 2.17 2.27 -1.30
N TRP A 108 1.55 1.91 -0.17
CA TRP A 108 1.81 2.57 1.11
C TRP A 108 3.27 2.45 1.53
N SER A 109 3.87 1.27 1.37
CA SER A 109 5.29 1.07 1.69
C SER A 109 6.19 1.96 0.85
N CYS A 110 5.92 2.08 -0.46
CA CYS A 110 6.65 2.97 -1.37
C CYS A 110 6.53 4.44 -0.93
N TRP A 111 5.34 4.87 -0.51
CA TRP A 111 5.14 6.22 0.03
C TRP A 111 5.98 6.48 1.29
N ILE A 112 5.95 5.55 2.25
CA ILE A 112 6.74 5.67 3.48
C ILE A 112 8.24 5.64 3.18
N GLU A 113 8.69 4.80 2.25
CA GLU A 113 10.08 4.72 1.83
C GLU A 113 10.56 6.02 1.17
N LEU A 114 9.73 6.62 0.30
CA LEU A 114 10.00 7.93 -0.28
C LEU A 114 10.20 9.01 0.80
N LEU A 115 9.32 9.05 1.79
CA LEU A 115 9.44 9.99 2.91
C LEU A 115 10.74 9.78 3.70
N GLN A 116 11.11 8.53 3.97
CA GLN A 116 12.35 8.21 4.67
C GLN A 116 13.58 8.68 3.90
N TYR A 117 13.62 8.47 2.58
CA TYR A 117 14.71 8.98 1.77
C TYR A 117 14.75 10.50 1.73
N LEU A 118 13.60 11.17 1.59
CA LEU A 118 13.52 12.64 1.65
C LEU A 118 14.03 13.18 2.99
N ASP A 119 13.68 12.54 4.10
CA ASP A 119 14.15 12.93 5.44
C ASP A 119 15.67 12.74 5.58
N LEU A 120 16.20 11.61 5.11
CA LEU A 120 17.64 11.34 5.11
C LEU A 120 18.41 12.37 4.28
N GLU A 121 17.96 12.67 3.07
CA GLU A 121 18.60 13.68 2.22
C GLU A 121 18.47 15.08 2.82
N THR A 122 17.33 15.42 3.39
CA THR A 122 17.12 16.73 4.03
C THR A 122 18.05 16.91 5.21
N ALA A 123 18.23 15.88 6.05
CA ALA A 123 19.17 15.89 7.16
C ALA A 123 20.63 16.01 6.68
N TRP A 124 20.97 15.32 5.59
CA TRP A 124 22.29 15.44 4.97
C TRP A 124 22.54 16.84 4.41
N LEU A 125 21.58 17.43 3.68
CA LEU A 125 21.67 18.81 3.16
C LEU A 125 21.83 19.83 4.30
N ASN A 126 21.09 19.67 5.41
CA ASN A 126 21.26 20.50 6.61
C ASN A 126 22.71 20.43 7.15
N ASN A 127 23.28 19.23 7.21
CA ASN A 127 24.62 19.02 7.72
C ASN A 127 25.68 19.61 6.77
N LEU A 128 25.51 19.41 5.46
CA LEU A 128 26.38 19.97 4.44
C LEU A 128 26.37 21.50 4.51
N GLU A 129 25.19 22.11 4.56
CA GLU A 129 25.03 23.55 4.70
C GLU A 129 25.73 24.10 5.94
N GLU A 130 25.55 23.45 7.09
CA GLU A 130 26.22 23.83 8.35
C GLU A 130 27.75 23.78 8.20
N ARG A 131 28.30 22.71 7.60
CA ARG A 131 29.76 22.58 7.38
C ARG A 131 30.30 23.64 6.42
N VAL A 132 29.59 23.90 5.32
CA VAL A 132 29.98 24.94 4.35
C VAL A 132 29.99 26.31 5.04
N GLN A 133 28.97 26.65 5.83
CA GLN A 133 28.91 27.92 6.57
C GLN A 133 30.04 28.07 7.60
N MET A 134 30.43 26.97 8.27
CA MET A 134 31.56 26.97 9.20
C MET A 134 32.88 27.32 8.50
N THR A 135 33.06 26.93 7.23
CA THR A 135 34.28 27.26 6.47
C THR A 135 34.42 28.75 6.16
N GLY A 136 33.31 29.49 6.04
CA GLY A 136 33.32 30.93 5.81
C GLY A 136 33.83 31.76 6.99
N ASN A 137 33.95 31.17 8.18
CA ASN A 137 34.33 31.86 9.42
C ASN A 137 35.65 31.32 10.02
N LEU A 138 36.53 30.73 9.21
CA LEU A 138 37.73 30.06 9.69
C LEU A 138 38.81 31.04 10.21
N PRO A 139 39.41 30.77 11.39
CA PRO A 139 40.64 31.44 11.81
C PRO A 139 41.78 31.15 10.84
N ASP A 140 42.69 32.13 10.67
CA ASP A 140 43.92 31.97 9.87
C ASP A 140 44.95 31.10 10.60
N LYS A 141 44.64 29.81 10.73
CA LYS A 141 45.45 28.77 11.37
C LYS A 141 45.34 27.48 10.56
N LEU A 142 46.49 26.87 10.26
CA LEU A 142 46.56 25.63 9.48
C LEU A 142 45.71 24.50 10.07
N ASP A 143 45.73 24.33 11.40
CA ASP A 143 44.96 23.28 12.09
C ASP A 143 43.44 23.47 11.89
N ALA A 144 42.95 24.71 11.96
CA ALA A 144 41.53 25.01 11.77
C ALA A 144 41.08 24.74 10.31
N VAL A 145 41.96 24.98 9.34
CA VAL A 145 41.71 24.64 7.94
C VAL A 145 41.67 23.12 7.74
N ASN A 146 42.60 22.39 8.36
CA ASN A 146 42.64 20.93 8.26
C ASN A 146 41.39 20.28 8.88
N ASP A 147 40.98 20.72 10.08
CA ASP A 147 39.78 20.21 10.74
C ASP A 147 38.50 20.46 9.91
N ALA A 148 38.41 21.64 9.28
CA ALA A 148 37.29 21.97 8.40
C ALA A 148 37.25 21.10 7.14
N LEU A 149 38.41 20.84 6.55
CA LEU A 149 38.55 19.97 5.39
C LEU A 149 38.13 18.53 5.72
N GLU A 150 38.64 17.96 6.81
CA GLU A 150 38.26 16.61 7.26
C GLU A 150 36.76 16.51 7.54
N SER A 151 36.16 17.56 8.13
CA SER A 151 34.72 17.62 8.38
C SER A 151 33.90 17.63 7.09
N LEU A 152 34.28 18.44 6.10
CA LEU A 152 33.60 18.47 4.79
C LEU A 152 33.76 17.15 4.04
N GLU A 153 34.97 16.58 4.00
CA GLU A 153 35.22 15.29 3.36
C GLU A 153 34.37 14.17 3.97
N SER A 154 34.14 14.20 5.28
CA SER A 154 33.26 13.25 5.95
C SER A 154 31.81 13.35 5.46
N VAL A 155 31.28 14.57 5.27
CA VAL A 155 29.90 14.78 4.81
C VAL A 155 29.72 14.44 3.33
N LEU A 156 30.77 14.62 2.52
CA LEU A 156 30.76 14.29 1.08
C LEU A 156 30.80 12.79 0.78
N ARG A 157 31.03 11.91 1.78
CA ARG A 157 30.95 10.44 1.64
C ARG A 157 29.51 9.89 1.63
N HIS A 158 28.56 10.75 1.28
CA HIS A 158 27.13 10.44 1.25
C HIS A 158 26.76 9.48 0.11
N PRO A 159 25.81 8.54 0.31
CA PRO A 159 25.38 7.62 -0.74
C PRO A 159 24.81 8.36 -1.97
N ALA A 160 25.30 7.99 -3.16
CA ALA A 160 24.89 8.64 -4.41
C ALA A 160 23.52 8.17 -4.92
N ASP A 161 23.02 7.04 -4.41
CA ASP A 161 21.83 6.33 -4.87
C ASP A 161 20.53 6.86 -4.27
N ASN A 162 20.55 7.45 -3.08
CA ASN A 162 19.34 7.98 -2.41
C ASN A 162 18.52 8.91 -3.32
N ARG A 163 19.17 9.84 -4.05
CA ARG A 163 18.47 10.72 -5.01
C ARG A 163 17.82 9.97 -6.16
N THR A 164 18.45 8.88 -6.60
CA THR A 164 17.88 8.01 -7.63
C THR A 164 16.65 7.29 -7.06
N GLN A 165 16.73 6.78 -5.83
CA GLN A 165 15.59 6.15 -5.15
C GLN A 165 14.42 7.11 -4.96
N ILE A 166 14.67 8.34 -4.51
CA ILE A 166 13.64 9.39 -4.38
C ILE A 166 12.91 9.62 -5.71
N ARG A 167 13.66 9.75 -6.81
CA ARG A 167 13.08 9.96 -8.14
C ARG A 167 12.28 8.76 -8.61
N GLU A 168 12.81 7.54 -8.46
CA GLU A 168 12.17 6.30 -8.93
C GLU A 168 10.90 6.00 -8.14
N LEU A 169 10.92 6.11 -6.81
CA LEU A 169 9.76 5.95 -5.95
C LEU A 169 8.70 7.03 -6.23
N GLY A 170 9.14 8.29 -6.33
CA GLY A 170 8.26 9.41 -6.66
C GLY A 170 7.53 9.22 -7.99
N GLN A 171 8.27 8.86 -9.05
CA GLN A 171 7.69 8.61 -10.37
C GLN A 171 6.74 7.41 -10.35
N THR A 172 7.11 6.32 -9.68
CA THR A 172 6.27 5.11 -9.59
C THR A 172 4.92 5.42 -8.95
N LEU A 173 4.91 6.24 -7.88
CA LEU A 173 3.68 6.65 -7.21
C LEU A 173 2.84 7.60 -8.08
N ILE A 174 3.46 8.59 -8.72
CA ILE A 174 2.79 9.53 -9.62
C ILE A 174 2.16 8.80 -10.81
N ASP A 175 2.89 7.89 -11.46
CA ASP A 175 2.39 7.08 -12.58
C ASP A 175 1.20 6.20 -12.16
N GLY A 176 1.14 5.82 -10.88
CA GLY A 176 0.03 5.11 -10.27
C GLY A 176 -1.16 5.98 -9.87
N GLY A 177 -1.12 7.30 -10.11
CA GLY A 177 -2.16 8.24 -9.69
C GLY A 177 -2.19 8.49 -8.17
N ILE A 178 -1.07 8.21 -7.48
CA ILE A 178 -0.97 8.25 -6.02
C ILE A 178 -0.23 9.51 -5.59
N LEU A 179 -0.93 10.36 -4.83
CA LEU A 179 -0.37 11.55 -4.17
C LEU A 179 0.38 12.50 -5.13
N ASP A 180 0.00 12.53 -6.40
CA ASP A 180 0.65 13.28 -7.48
C ASP A 180 1.10 14.67 -7.04
N ASP A 181 0.14 15.54 -6.70
CA ASP A 181 0.43 16.94 -6.38
C ASP A 181 1.39 17.07 -5.19
N ILE A 182 1.20 16.25 -4.15
CA ILE A 182 2.01 16.28 -2.92
C ILE A 182 3.43 15.77 -3.19
N ILE A 183 3.58 14.71 -3.97
CA ILE A 183 4.89 14.18 -4.32
C ILE A 183 5.62 15.19 -5.21
N SER A 184 4.96 15.72 -6.23
CA SER A 184 5.50 16.75 -7.11
C SER A 184 6.02 17.95 -6.31
N GLU A 185 5.22 18.50 -5.39
CA GLU A 185 5.64 19.61 -4.52
C GLU A 185 6.87 19.26 -3.66
N LYS A 186 6.88 18.08 -3.04
CA LYS A 186 8.02 17.63 -2.21
C LYS A 186 9.30 17.47 -3.03
N LEU A 187 9.19 16.90 -4.23
CA LEU A 187 10.32 16.70 -5.12
C LEU A 187 10.86 18.03 -5.65
N GLU A 188 9.99 18.97 -6.00
CA GLU A 188 10.39 20.32 -6.42
C GLU A 188 11.14 21.05 -5.30
N ALA A 189 10.60 21.05 -4.08
CA ALA A 189 11.25 21.67 -2.92
C ALA A 189 12.61 21.03 -2.60
N PHE A 190 12.68 19.70 -2.66
CA PHE A 190 13.92 18.95 -2.46
C PHE A 190 14.98 19.29 -3.52
N ASN A 191 14.60 19.27 -4.80
CA ASN A 191 15.51 19.54 -5.90
C ASN A 191 16.01 20.98 -5.89
N ALA A 192 15.14 21.96 -5.64
CA ALA A 192 15.53 23.37 -5.55
C ALA A 192 16.59 23.58 -4.47
N ARG A 193 16.38 23.01 -3.27
CA ARG A 193 17.34 23.10 -2.18
C ARG A 193 18.67 22.42 -2.51
N TYR A 194 18.62 21.25 -3.15
CA TYR A 194 19.82 20.55 -3.58
C TYR A 194 20.63 21.39 -4.58
N GLU A 195 19.96 21.98 -5.57
CA GLU A 195 20.59 22.85 -6.56
C GLU A 195 21.25 24.08 -5.90
N GLU A 196 20.54 24.76 -4.99
CA GLU A 196 21.08 25.90 -4.22
C GLU A 196 22.39 25.54 -3.51
N LEU A 197 22.44 24.41 -2.81
CA LEU A 197 23.62 23.96 -2.06
C LEU A 197 24.75 23.45 -2.98
N SER A 198 24.42 22.90 -4.14
CA SER A 198 25.42 22.42 -5.11
C SER A 198 26.16 23.56 -5.83
N HIS A 199 25.63 24.78 -5.76
CA HIS A 199 26.19 25.98 -6.39
C HIS A 199 26.94 26.91 -5.41
N LEU A 200 26.97 26.57 -4.11
CA LEU A 200 27.81 27.23 -3.11
C LEU A 200 29.27 26.75 -3.20
#